data_AF-A0A535YDN3-F1
#
_entry.id   AF-A0A535YDN3-F1
#
_cell.length_a   1.000
_cell.length_b   1.000
_cell.length_c   1.000
_cell.angle_alpha   90.00
_cell.angle_beta   90.00
_cell.angle_gamma   90.00
#
_symmetry.space_group_name_H-M   'P 1'
#
loop_
_entity.id
_entity.type
_entity.pdbx_description
1 polymer ?
#
loop_
_entity_poly.entity_id
_entity_poly.type
_entity_poly.pdbx_seq_one_letter_code
_entity_poly.pdbx_strand_id
1 'polypeptide(L)'
;MANAERFGPGADATEFVPGDFILTHRHHLFSKLIRLAQMRRFKGPDAPYAHWSHSAMVVGRDGALVEAETMGVRRSPISRYRDDEYHLVRLGAELDSDGRARTVAYAESQVGQAFGYLDMLAAGLHLLFGWPLRWVRRNHEICSSLVVKALQAGGLLHELDPALTLPADLAKRFDVRP
;
A
#
# COMPACT_ATOMS: atom_id res chain seq x y z
N MET A 1 18.28 -4.08 -7.59
CA MET A 1 17.88 -3.02 -6.64
C MET A 1 16.51 -2.55 -7.06
N ALA A 2 15.65 -2.28 -6.08
CA ALA A 2 14.33 -1.75 -6.32
C ALA A 2 14.41 -0.33 -6.90
N ASN A 3 13.45 0.02 -7.75
CA ASN A 3 13.34 1.32 -8.41
C ASN A 3 11.88 1.77 -8.40
N ALA A 4 11.63 3.08 -8.37
CA ALA A 4 10.30 3.63 -8.49
C ALA A 4 10.15 4.45 -9.78
N GLU A 5 9.16 4.10 -10.58
CA GLU A 5 8.80 4.79 -11.81
C GLU A 5 7.56 5.65 -11.58
N ARG A 6 7.63 6.93 -11.94
CA ARG A 6 6.52 7.88 -11.78
C ARG A 6 5.64 7.93 -13.02
N PHE A 7 4.33 7.81 -12.82
CA PHE A 7 3.31 7.98 -13.85
C PHE A 7 2.33 9.08 -13.41
N GLY A 8 2.34 10.19 -14.16
CA GLY A 8 1.40 11.28 -13.94
C GLY A 8 0.04 11.02 -14.62
N PRO A 9 -0.95 11.90 -14.39
CA PRO A 9 -2.27 11.77 -15.01
C PRO A 9 -2.19 11.62 -16.53
N GLY A 10 -2.86 10.60 -17.05
CA GLY A 10 -2.90 10.25 -18.48
C GLY A 10 -1.74 9.39 -18.97
N ALA A 11 -0.72 9.15 -18.15
CA ALA A 11 0.38 8.23 -18.45
C ALA A 11 0.14 6.87 -17.77
N ASP A 12 0.32 5.79 -18.52
CA ASP A 12 0.19 4.42 -18.01
C ASP A 12 1.49 3.64 -18.26
N ALA A 13 1.82 2.78 -17.29
CA ALA A 13 2.88 1.81 -17.46
C ALA A 13 2.46 0.76 -18.50
N THR A 14 3.38 0.40 -19.39
CA THR A 14 3.11 -0.61 -20.43
C THR A 14 3.47 -2.02 -20.00
N GLU A 15 4.26 -2.16 -18.94
CA GLU A 15 4.76 -3.44 -18.45
C GLU A 15 4.50 -3.60 -16.96
N PHE A 16 3.88 -4.72 -16.57
CA PHE A 16 3.58 -5.05 -15.19
C PHE A 16 4.22 -6.38 -14.81
N VAL A 17 4.92 -6.40 -13.68
CA VAL A 17 5.53 -7.61 -13.14
C VAL A 17 4.81 -7.96 -11.85
N PRO A 18 4.14 -9.13 -11.77
CA PRO A 18 3.50 -9.56 -10.54
C PRO A 18 4.48 -9.59 -9.35
N GLY A 19 4.00 -9.12 -8.20
CA GLY A 19 4.79 -8.92 -6.99
C GLY A 19 5.42 -7.52 -6.86
N ASP A 20 5.44 -6.71 -7.91
CA ASP A 20 5.67 -5.27 -7.78
C ASP A 20 4.42 -4.59 -7.18
N PHE A 21 4.53 -3.35 -6.71
CA PHE A 21 3.39 -2.66 -6.12
C PHE A 21 3.37 -1.18 -6.53
N ILE A 22 2.21 -0.55 -6.41
CA ILE A 22 2.05 0.88 -6.68
C ILE A 22 1.85 1.65 -5.38
N LEU A 23 2.29 2.91 -5.38
CA LEU A 23 1.97 3.94 -4.40
C LEU A 23 1.23 5.07 -5.09
N THR A 24 0.16 5.56 -4.49
CA THR A 24 -0.65 6.65 -5.07
C THR A 24 -1.25 7.54 -3.99
N HIS A 25 -1.64 8.74 -4.39
CA HIS A 25 -2.44 9.63 -3.57
C HIS A 25 -3.89 9.60 -4.07
N ARG A 26 -4.84 9.40 -3.16
CA ARG A 26 -6.28 9.44 -3.49
C ARG A 26 -6.92 10.64 -2.82
N HIS A 27 -8.01 11.14 -3.43
CA HIS A 27 -8.69 12.37 -2.99
C HIS A 27 -9.82 12.13 -1.96
N HIS A 28 -10.00 10.91 -1.45
CA HIS A 28 -11.07 10.60 -0.50
C HIS A 28 -10.82 11.15 0.91
N LEU A 29 -11.88 11.35 1.69
CA LEU A 29 -11.84 11.85 3.08
C LEU A 29 -10.89 11.02 3.99
N PHE A 30 -10.79 9.71 3.76
CA PHE A 30 -9.84 8.83 4.48
C PHE A 30 -8.37 9.10 4.12
N SER A 31 -8.09 9.47 2.87
CA SER A 31 -6.75 9.85 2.44
C SER A 31 -6.26 11.11 3.16
N LYS A 32 -7.16 12.05 3.46
CA LYS A 32 -6.84 13.24 4.27
C LYS A 32 -6.47 12.87 5.71
N LEU A 33 -7.19 11.92 6.33
CA LEU A 33 -6.90 11.44 7.69
C LEU A 33 -5.55 10.73 7.78
N ILE A 34 -5.28 9.84 6.82
CA ILE A 34 -3.98 9.15 6.72
C ILE A 34 -2.86 10.15 6.52
N ARG A 35 -3.03 11.12 5.61
CA ARG A 35 -2.04 12.19 5.36
C ARG A 35 -1.81 13.05 6.61
N LEU A 36 -2.87 13.40 7.35
CA LEU A 36 -2.75 14.20 8.57
C LEU A 36 -1.96 13.45 9.67
N ALA A 37 -2.23 12.15 9.84
CA ALA A 37 -1.50 11.31 10.78
C ALA A 37 -0.04 11.09 10.37
N GLN A 38 0.20 10.88 9.07
CA GLN A 38 1.56 10.76 8.52
C GLN A 38 2.34 12.07 8.67
N MET A 39 1.75 13.23 8.36
CA MET A 39 2.39 14.54 8.53
C MET A 39 2.74 14.86 10.00
N ARG A 40 2.02 14.26 10.97
CA ARG A 40 2.37 14.39 12.38
C ARG A 40 3.61 13.58 12.76
N ARG A 41 3.84 12.43 12.11
CA ARG A 41 4.95 11.49 12.36
C ARG A 41 6.19 11.76 11.50
N PHE A 42 5.99 12.13 10.23
CA PHE A 42 7.05 12.43 9.26
C PHE A 42 7.20 13.95 9.12
N LYS A 43 8.29 14.49 9.67
CA LYS A 43 8.61 15.93 9.67
C LYS A 43 10.02 16.18 9.15
N GLY A 44 10.28 17.42 8.73
CA GLY A 44 11.61 17.83 8.25
C GLY A 44 11.99 17.08 6.97
N PRO A 45 13.17 16.44 6.90
CA PRO A 45 13.65 15.78 5.67
C PRO A 45 12.76 14.63 5.19
N ASP A 46 11.97 14.03 6.10
CA ASP A 46 11.08 12.92 5.76
C ASP A 46 9.66 13.37 5.34
N ALA A 47 9.37 14.67 5.38
CA ALA A 47 8.04 15.20 5.05
C ALA A 47 7.52 14.81 3.63
N PRO A 48 8.36 14.70 2.59
CA PRO A 48 7.90 14.30 1.25
C PRO A 48 7.24 12.91 1.19
N TYR A 49 7.65 11.97 2.06
CA TYR A 49 7.11 10.61 2.07
C TYR A 49 5.66 10.54 2.58
N ALA A 50 5.20 11.55 3.32
CA ALA A 50 3.81 11.65 3.82
C ALA A 50 2.78 11.99 2.71
N HIS A 51 3.23 12.11 1.46
CA HIS A 51 2.37 12.35 0.31
C HIS A 51 1.47 11.15 -0.02
N TRP A 52 1.96 9.93 0.21
CA TRP A 52 1.33 8.69 -0.23
C TRP A 52 0.21 8.25 0.71
N SER A 53 -0.99 8.06 0.15
CA SER A 53 -2.17 7.70 0.94
C SER A 53 -2.67 6.29 0.70
N HIS A 54 -2.22 5.65 -0.38
CA HIS A 54 -2.71 4.33 -0.80
C HIS A 54 -1.61 3.51 -1.47
N SER A 55 -1.73 2.19 -1.36
CA SER A 55 -0.84 1.23 -2.00
C SER A 55 -1.62 0.01 -2.50
N ALA A 56 -1.19 -0.57 -3.62
CA ALA A 56 -1.82 -1.77 -4.19
C ALA A 56 -0.77 -2.70 -4.79
N MET A 57 -1.03 -4.01 -4.72
CA MET A 57 -0.12 -5.04 -5.23
C MET A 57 -0.44 -5.37 -6.69
N VAL A 58 0.58 -5.43 -7.55
CA VAL A 58 0.44 -5.93 -8.93
C VAL A 58 0.39 -7.45 -8.88
N VAL A 59 -0.68 -8.04 -9.38
CA VAL A 59 -0.88 -9.51 -9.41
C VAL A 59 -0.94 -10.06 -10.82
N GLY A 60 -1.22 -9.23 -11.83
CA GLY A 60 -1.30 -9.61 -13.24
C GLY A 60 -0.38 -8.80 -14.13
N ARG A 61 0.07 -9.42 -15.23
CA ARG A 61 0.87 -8.76 -16.29
C ARG A 61 0.05 -7.78 -17.13
N ASP A 62 -1.27 -7.89 -17.06
CA ASP A 62 -2.27 -7.01 -17.65
C ASP A 62 -2.55 -5.75 -16.80
N GLY A 63 -1.79 -5.55 -15.72
CA GLY A 63 -2.03 -4.45 -14.79
C GLY A 63 -3.18 -4.74 -13.81
N ALA A 64 -3.54 -6.01 -13.60
CA ALA A 64 -4.42 -6.36 -12.51
C ALA A 64 -3.75 -6.13 -11.15
N LEU A 65 -4.49 -5.47 -10.25
CA LEU A 65 -4.07 -5.11 -8.91
C LEU A 65 -4.95 -5.80 -7.86
N VAL A 66 -4.38 -6.06 -6.69
CA VAL A 66 -5.12 -6.36 -5.46
C VAL A 66 -4.88 -5.22 -4.48
N GLU A 67 -5.97 -4.66 -3.98
CA GLU A 67 -5.94 -3.51 -3.08
C GLU A 67 -6.94 -3.68 -1.94
N ALA A 68 -6.57 -3.17 -0.76
CA ALA A 68 -7.44 -3.08 0.39
C ALA A 68 -8.14 -1.72 0.38
N GLU A 69 -9.47 -1.72 0.30
CA GLU A 69 -10.28 -0.51 0.37
C GLU A 69 -11.17 -0.49 1.60
N THR A 70 -11.85 0.64 1.82
CA THR A 70 -12.83 0.85 2.90
C THR A 70 -13.80 -0.32 3.11
N MET A 71 -14.22 -0.99 2.03
CA MET A 71 -15.22 -2.06 2.08
C MET A 71 -14.61 -3.47 2.11
N GLY A 72 -13.29 -3.61 1.97
CA GLY A 72 -12.63 -4.90 1.86
C GLY A 72 -11.53 -4.93 0.80
N VAL A 73 -10.91 -6.10 0.67
CA VAL A 73 -9.91 -6.37 -0.36
C VAL A 73 -10.58 -6.75 -1.67
N ARG A 74 -10.15 -6.12 -2.75
CA ARG A 74 -10.67 -6.41 -4.09
C ARG A 74 -9.58 -6.46 -5.13
N ARG A 75 -9.91 -7.09 -6.25
CA ARG A 75 -9.15 -7.01 -7.49
C ARG A 75 -9.63 -5.81 -8.32
N SER A 76 -8.71 -5.05 -8.89
CA SER A 76 -9.03 -3.89 -9.73
C SER A 76 -8.00 -3.70 -10.85
N PRO A 77 -8.37 -3.09 -11.99
CA PRO A 77 -7.40 -2.78 -13.04
C PRO A 77 -6.62 -1.49 -12.71
N ILE A 78 -5.34 -1.44 -13.11
CA ILE A 78 -4.48 -0.24 -12.99
C ILE A 78 -5.08 0.99 -13.67
N SER A 79 -5.88 0.82 -14.72
CA SER A 79 -6.52 1.91 -15.47
C SER A 79 -7.43 2.81 -14.61
N ARG A 80 -7.82 2.37 -13.41
CA ARG A 80 -8.52 3.20 -12.43
C ARG A 80 -7.68 4.37 -11.92
N TYR A 81 -6.37 4.25 -12.00
CA TYR A 81 -5.40 5.25 -11.60
C TYR A 81 -4.93 6.11 -12.77
N ARG A 82 -5.51 5.96 -13.96
CA ARG A 82 -5.11 6.72 -15.15
C ARG A 82 -5.24 8.22 -14.97
N ASP A 83 -6.24 8.69 -14.23
CA ASP A 83 -6.46 10.11 -13.98
C ASP A 83 -5.72 10.62 -12.73
N ASP A 84 -5.08 9.73 -11.97
CA ASP A 84 -4.36 10.03 -10.74
C ASP A 84 -2.84 9.86 -10.94
N GLU A 85 -2.02 10.48 -10.09
CA GLU A 85 -0.60 10.15 -10.06
C GLU A 85 -0.37 8.84 -9.30
N TYR A 86 0.42 7.94 -9.88
CA TYR A 86 0.90 6.75 -9.20
C TYR A 86 2.37 6.48 -9.50
N HIS A 87 3.05 5.86 -8.54
CA HIS A 87 4.43 5.42 -8.66
C HIS A 87 4.46 3.90 -8.61
N LEU A 88 5.08 3.28 -9.61
CA LEU A 88 5.26 1.84 -9.69
C LEU A 88 6.61 1.47 -9.08
N VAL A 89 6.59 0.73 -7.98
CA VAL A 89 7.80 0.24 -7.32
C VAL A 89 8.15 -1.14 -7.85
N ARG A 90 9.20 -1.18 -8.66
CA ARG A 90 9.82 -2.38 -9.22
C ARG A 90 10.73 -2.99 -8.18
N LEU A 91 10.45 -4.21 -7.72
CA LEU A 91 11.33 -4.88 -6.75
C LEU A 91 12.56 -5.51 -7.42
N GLY A 92 12.51 -5.74 -8.73
CA GLY A 92 13.60 -6.36 -9.49
C GLY A 92 14.07 -7.66 -8.85
N ALA A 93 15.39 -7.79 -8.67
CA ALA A 93 16.06 -8.94 -8.08
C ALA A 93 15.93 -9.07 -6.55
N GLU A 94 15.34 -8.09 -5.86
CA GLU A 94 15.11 -8.21 -4.40
C GLU A 94 14.02 -9.24 -4.10
N LEU A 95 13.12 -9.51 -5.06
CA LEU A 95 12.10 -10.53 -4.95
C LEU A 95 12.28 -11.55 -6.08
N ASP A 96 12.74 -12.75 -5.72
CA ASP A 96 12.94 -13.87 -6.65
C ASP A 96 11.61 -14.40 -7.22
N SER A 97 11.68 -15.32 -8.19
CA SER A 97 10.48 -15.84 -8.86
C SER A 97 9.51 -16.52 -7.90
N ASP A 98 10.04 -17.27 -6.94
CA ASP A 98 9.24 -18.02 -5.97
C ASP A 98 8.61 -17.08 -4.95
N GLY A 99 9.35 -16.06 -4.51
CA GLY A 99 8.87 -14.98 -3.66
C GLY A 99 7.78 -14.16 -4.33
N ARG A 100 7.91 -13.87 -5.63
CA ARG A 100 6.85 -13.23 -6.42
C ARG A 100 5.59 -14.09 -6.46
N ALA A 101 5.74 -15.39 -6.73
CA ALA A 101 4.60 -16.30 -6.74
C ALA A 101 3.88 -16.36 -5.38
N ARG A 102 4.62 -16.45 -4.27
CA ARG A 102 4.05 -16.43 -2.91
C ARG A 102 3.39 -15.10 -2.57
N THR A 103 4.02 -13.97 -2.96
CA THR A 103 3.48 -12.62 -2.77
C THR A 103 2.14 -12.47 -3.46
N VAL A 104 2.06 -12.87 -4.73
CA VAL A 104 0.84 -12.81 -5.54
C VAL A 104 -0.23 -13.75 -4.99
N ALA A 105 0.14 -14.99 -4.66
CA ALA A 105 -0.80 -15.96 -4.09
C ALA A 105 -1.40 -15.48 -2.78
N TYR A 106 -0.59 -14.85 -1.91
CA TYR A 106 -1.08 -14.24 -0.69
C TYR A 106 -2.07 -13.10 -1.01
N ALA A 107 -1.69 -12.15 -1.87
CA ALA A 107 -2.55 -11.02 -2.22
C ALA A 107 -3.90 -11.46 -2.80
N GLU A 108 -3.88 -12.41 -3.74
CA GLU A 108 -5.10 -13.01 -4.31
C GLU A 108 -5.94 -13.74 -3.26
N SER A 109 -5.31 -14.42 -2.28
CA SER A 109 -6.06 -15.12 -1.21
C SER A 109 -6.85 -14.19 -0.30
N GLN A 110 -6.50 -12.90 -0.23
CA GLN A 110 -7.22 -11.92 0.57
C GLN A 110 -8.44 -11.33 -0.15
N VAL A 111 -8.56 -11.49 -1.48
CA VAL A 111 -9.66 -10.93 -2.27
C VAL A 111 -11.02 -11.41 -1.75
N GLY A 112 -11.95 -10.47 -1.52
CA GLY A 112 -13.28 -10.75 -0.98
C GLY A 112 -13.35 -10.69 0.54
N GLN A 113 -12.23 -10.51 1.25
CA GLN A 113 -12.26 -10.24 2.68
C GLN A 113 -12.84 -8.85 2.94
N ALA A 114 -14.01 -8.80 3.58
CA ALA A 114 -14.66 -7.55 3.97
C ALA A 114 -14.07 -6.99 5.27
N PHE A 115 -13.89 -5.67 5.34
CA PHE A 115 -13.55 -4.99 6.59
C PHE A 115 -14.81 -4.46 7.27
N GLY A 116 -14.92 -4.66 8.59
CA GLY A 116 -16.04 -4.16 9.36
C GLY A 116 -16.05 -2.62 9.44
N TYR A 117 -17.20 -1.98 9.24
CA TYR A 117 -17.35 -0.52 9.37
C TYR A 117 -16.91 0.04 10.75
N LEU A 118 -17.05 -0.77 11.81
CA LEU A 118 -16.69 -0.40 13.19
C LEU A 118 -15.18 -0.29 13.39
N ASP A 119 -14.45 -1.17 12.72
CA ASP A 119 -12.99 -1.20 12.69
C ASP A 119 -12.46 0.08 12.02
N MET A 120 -13.08 0.48 10.91
CA MET A 120 -12.72 1.72 10.21
C MET A 120 -12.92 2.98 11.07
N LEU A 121 -14.02 3.07 11.84
CA LEU A 121 -14.24 4.16 12.80
C LEU A 121 -13.18 4.17 13.89
N ALA A 122 -12.81 3.01 14.42
CA ALA A 122 -11.79 2.89 15.45
C ALA A 122 -10.38 3.22 14.95
N ALA A 123 -10.03 2.86 13.71
CA ALA A 123 -8.77 3.23 13.08
C ALA A 123 -8.69 4.74 12.78
N GLY A 124 -9.78 5.34 12.30
CA GLY A 124 -9.89 6.78 12.09
C GLY A 124 -9.76 7.57 13.39
N LEU A 125 -10.50 7.16 14.43
CA LEU A 125 -10.42 7.74 15.77
C LEU A 125 -9.02 7.55 16.39
N HIS A 126 -8.37 6.40 16.21
CA HIS A 126 -7.02 6.17 16.71
C HIS A 126 -5.98 7.09 16.05
N LEU A 127 -6.02 7.26 14.73
CA LEU A 127 -5.12 8.16 14.01
C LEU A 127 -5.32 9.63 14.42
N LEU A 128 -6.56 10.01 14.77
CA LEU A 128 -6.91 11.34 15.27
C LEU A 128 -6.49 11.58 16.73
N PHE A 129 -6.66 10.59 17.60
CA PHE A 129 -6.52 10.75 19.06
C PHE A 129 -5.23 10.16 19.66
N GLY A 130 -4.46 9.35 18.91
CA GLY A 130 -3.16 8.82 19.35
C GLY A 130 -3.21 7.76 20.45
N TRP A 131 -4.36 7.12 20.67
CA TRP A 131 -4.59 6.24 21.82
C TRP A 131 -3.98 4.83 21.66
N PRO A 132 -3.21 4.28 22.62
CA PRO A 132 -2.52 3.00 22.46
C PRO A 132 -3.43 1.80 22.71
N LEU A 133 -4.45 1.56 21.87
CA LEU A 133 -5.21 0.31 21.91
C LEU A 133 -4.63 -0.72 20.93
N ARG A 134 -3.61 -1.44 21.40
CA ARG A 134 -3.00 -2.63 20.76
C ARG A 134 -4.01 -3.74 20.41
N TRP A 135 -5.26 -3.64 20.86
CA TRP A 135 -6.32 -4.64 20.69
C TRP A 135 -7.10 -4.51 19.37
N VAL A 136 -7.24 -3.31 18.82
CA VAL A 136 -8.12 -3.07 17.66
C VAL A 136 -7.43 -3.44 16.34
N ARG A 137 -6.10 -3.31 16.24
CA ARG A 137 -5.33 -3.46 14.99
C ARG A 137 -5.04 -4.90 14.52
N ARG A 138 -5.40 -5.94 15.28
CA ARG A 138 -5.10 -7.33 14.87
C ARG A 138 -5.85 -7.78 13.61
N ASN A 139 -7.01 -7.18 13.31
CA ASN A 139 -7.86 -7.56 12.18
C ASN A 139 -7.91 -6.51 11.05
N HIS A 140 -7.10 -5.45 11.13
CA HIS A 140 -7.13 -4.35 10.17
C HIS A 140 -6.09 -4.53 9.07
N GLU A 141 -6.50 -4.97 7.88
CA GLU A 141 -5.66 -4.85 6.69
C GLU A 141 -5.87 -3.49 6.03
N ILE A 142 -5.05 -2.51 6.43
CA ILE A 142 -4.92 -1.28 5.66
C ILE A 142 -4.20 -1.63 4.34
N CYS A 143 -4.40 -0.84 3.28
CA CYS A 143 -3.76 -1.06 1.98
C CYS A 143 -2.24 -1.29 2.04
N SER A 144 -1.53 -0.60 2.97
CA SER A 144 -0.10 -0.84 3.23
C SER A 144 0.17 -2.15 3.95
N SER A 145 -0.72 -2.57 4.86
CA SER A 145 -0.62 -3.85 5.57
C SER A 145 -0.73 -5.03 4.61
N LEU A 146 -1.68 -4.97 3.67
CA LEU A 146 -1.83 -5.98 2.61
C LEU A 146 -0.53 -6.12 1.80
N VAL A 147 0.04 -5.00 1.35
CA VAL A 147 1.30 -4.99 0.58
C VAL A 147 2.45 -5.54 1.42
N VAL A 148 2.61 -5.12 2.67
CA VAL A 148 3.68 -5.62 3.55
C VAL A 148 3.54 -7.11 3.81
N LYS A 149 2.34 -7.60 4.17
CA LYS A 149 2.12 -9.04 4.43
C LYS A 149 2.33 -9.89 3.17
N ALA A 150 1.92 -9.39 2.01
CA ALA A 150 2.20 -10.04 0.73
C ALA A 150 3.72 -10.14 0.50
N LEU A 151 4.46 -9.07 0.69
CA LEU A 151 5.93 -9.08 0.55
C LEU A 151 6.61 -9.96 1.60
N GLN A 152 6.07 -10.04 2.83
CA GLN A 152 6.54 -10.95 3.87
C GLN A 152 6.33 -12.43 3.49
N ALA A 153 5.18 -12.77 2.90
CA ALA A 153 4.95 -14.10 2.33
C ALA A 153 5.94 -14.40 1.19
N GLY A 154 6.36 -13.36 0.46
CA GLY A 154 7.43 -13.43 -0.54
C GLY A 154 8.83 -13.65 0.04
N GLY A 155 9.08 -13.29 1.30
CA GLY A 155 10.40 -13.36 1.94
C GLY A 155 11.07 -12.00 2.17
N LEU A 156 10.36 -10.89 1.98
CA LEU A 156 10.86 -9.52 2.15
C LEU A 156 10.18 -8.79 3.33
N LEU A 157 10.82 -7.74 3.85
CA LEU A 157 10.24 -6.83 4.85
C LEU A 157 9.79 -7.53 6.15
N HIS A 158 10.45 -8.61 6.56
CA HIS A 158 10.17 -9.33 7.82
C HIS A 158 10.42 -8.47 9.06
N GLU A 159 11.24 -7.44 8.92
CA GLU A 159 11.56 -6.46 9.95
C GLU A 159 10.44 -5.45 10.21
N LEU A 160 9.48 -5.30 9.29
CA LEU A 160 8.39 -4.33 9.41
C LEU A 160 7.18 -4.95 10.09
N ASP A 161 6.57 -4.24 11.04
CA ASP A 161 5.28 -4.63 11.61
C ASP A 161 4.14 -4.18 10.66
N PRO A 162 3.40 -5.10 10.02
CA PRO A 162 2.33 -4.74 9.09
C PRO A 162 1.20 -3.95 9.74
N ALA A 163 1.03 -4.03 11.06
CA ALA A 163 0.01 -3.29 11.80
C ALA A 163 0.43 -1.84 12.10
N LEU A 164 1.72 -1.51 11.97
CA LEU A 164 2.28 -0.18 12.23
C LEU A 164 2.83 0.52 10.99
N THR A 165 2.93 -0.21 9.87
CA THR A 165 3.51 0.28 8.61
C THR A 165 2.48 1.06 7.79
N LEU A 166 2.78 2.32 7.51
CA LEU A 166 1.99 3.21 6.67
C LEU A 166 2.56 3.25 5.24
N PRO A 167 1.80 3.73 4.23
CA PRO A 167 2.33 3.93 2.89
C PRO A 167 3.60 4.80 2.85
N ALA A 168 3.72 5.78 3.74
CA ALA A 168 4.94 6.59 3.89
C ALA A 168 6.17 5.79 4.34
N ASP A 169 6.00 4.75 5.17
CA ASP A 169 7.11 3.88 5.58
C ASP A 169 7.60 3.05 4.38
N LEU A 170 6.69 2.54 3.53
CA LEU A 170 7.03 1.89 2.27
C LEU A 170 7.73 2.87 1.32
N ALA A 171 7.19 4.07 1.16
CA ALA A 171 7.80 5.11 0.34
C ALA A 171 9.23 5.44 0.81
N LYS A 172 9.45 5.59 2.12
CA LYS A 172 10.79 5.83 2.67
C LYS A 172 11.72 4.63 2.46
N ARG A 173 11.22 3.40 2.62
CA ARG A 173 12.00 2.15 2.44
C ARG A 173 12.50 1.96 1.01
N PHE A 174 11.73 2.45 0.03
CA PHE A 174 12.03 2.37 -1.39
C PHE A 174 12.41 3.72 -2.02
N ASP A 175 12.69 4.74 -1.19
CA ASP A 175 13.00 6.13 -1.56
C ASP A 175 12.07 6.75 -2.63
N VAL A 176 10.77 6.50 -2.49
CA VAL A 176 9.73 7.02 -3.39
C VAL A 176 9.31 8.41 -2.95
N ARG A 177 9.72 9.42 -3.71
CA ARG A 177 9.37 10.83 -3.50
C ARG A 177 8.41 11.29 -4.59
N PRO A 178 7.43 12.17 -4.27
CA PRO A 178 6.54 12.75 -5.27
C PRO A 178 7.29 13.53 -6.36
#